data_AF-A0A3R9QB66-F1
#
_entry.id   AF-A0A3R9QB66-F1
#
_cell.length_a   1.000
_cell.length_b   1.000
_cell.length_c   1.000
_cell.angle_alpha   90.00
_cell.angle_beta   90.00
_cell.angle_gamma   90.00
#
_symmetry.space_group_name_H-M   'P 1'
#
loop_
_entity.id
_entity.type
_entity.pdbx_description
1 polymer ?
#
loop_
_entity_poly.entity_id
_entity_poly.type
_entity_poly.pdbx_seq_one_letter_code
_entity_poly.pdbx_strand_id
1 'polypeptide(L)'
;MNPFSEEFFISSGFGMSRRHFLVRTFLIGAFMFLLDSLLYRFGMLTDPVRMFVITAIPMGMFLLSPLLARMNLASKLEKNMWAFMSVLWLLQEAGRSVGESLRSIASISEDKEVSEYFNKASDRLMAAGTIDGLETNIRTSPSSAWAKIYSRIRDYYFTRGEAIGEMLKQEVEDTVERTLIGMRKSVELLMMVLIIYVIVATVFPFVSILMFTFESLVSGFGGGGLSNIVFLTSVLPAPFFVVIFKVMTPKYFYFPGEKVAVAWGTFLAGSMLTALVLLNIPSLHLTASGVPGEFLLFLSTLKGWEIAAFSIFIGALAGTIVITGTERNLYGIAFEFPSFLEDLFTELRTGKSFSSAIAGMKASYRSLKEFMARVKYWAELRMPYSDMLEGMANMLRQSVSRMSTMLIITALKSGVDLHDAFGTISRFMTRTREIWYELEAEKKGNYITAVLSYLFVIVSMVIMVTLLNLPIPSQQVADSMKDGLMMQALMTSILLALTLGTIRTGHVTSSLRELTAFSLAALICMHIIASWNPPIQIIGGMPG
;
A
#
# COMPACT_ATOMS: atom_id res chain seq x y z
N MET A 1 22.12 2.13 18.80
CA MET A 1 21.49 3.47 18.88
C MET A 1 20.33 3.38 19.85
N ASN A 2 20.19 4.31 20.81
CA ASN A 2 19.08 4.32 21.76
C ASN A 2 17.79 4.76 21.03
N PRO A 3 16.70 3.95 20.99
CA PRO A 3 15.51 4.21 20.17
C PRO A 3 14.67 5.43 20.58
N PHE A 4 15.10 6.19 21.59
CA PHE A 4 14.48 7.43 22.05
C PHE A 4 15.47 8.59 22.22
N SER A 5 16.67 8.50 21.62
CA SER A 5 17.60 9.64 21.60
C SER A 5 17.13 10.73 20.64
N GLU A 6 17.59 11.96 20.86
CA GLU A 6 17.29 13.09 19.97
C GLU A 6 17.83 12.85 18.55
N GLU A 7 19.00 12.21 18.43
CA GLU A 7 19.55 11.72 17.16
C GLU A 7 18.63 10.71 16.44
N PHE A 8 17.90 9.87 17.18
CA PHE A 8 16.93 8.94 16.59
C PHE A 8 15.69 9.67 16.04
N PHE A 9 15.21 10.69 16.75
CA PHE A 9 14.11 11.54 16.25
C PHE A 9 14.55 12.37 15.03
N ILE A 10 15.78 12.86 15.01
CA ILE A 10 16.35 13.59 13.87
C ILE A 10 16.52 12.66 12.66
N SER A 11 17.09 11.47 12.86
CA SER A 11 17.31 10.49 11.78
C SER A 11 16.02 9.84 11.28
N SER A 12 14.94 9.82 12.07
CA SER A 12 13.62 9.36 11.62
C SER A 12 12.84 10.41 10.81
N GLY A 13 13.35 11.64 10.69
CA GLY A 13 12.65 12.73 10.00
C GLY A 13 11.38 13.18 10.71
N PHE A 14 11.19 12.77 11.97
CA PHE A 14 10.00 13.06 12.74
C PHE A 14 10.08 14.52 13.23
N GLY A 15 9.27 15.41 12.65
CA GLY A 15 9.28 16.86 12.92
C GLY A 15 8.79 17.27 14.32
N MET A 16 8.81 16.38 15.31
CA MET A 16 8.40 16.64 16.70
C MET A 16 9.51 16.33 17.68
N SER A 17 9.69 17.21 18.67
CA SER A 17 10.54 16.95 19.82
C SER A 17 10.02 15.74 20.62
N ARG A 18 10.93 14.98 21.25
CA ARG A 18 10.62 13.82 22.12
C ARG A 18 9.49 14.11 23.13
N ARG A 19 9.48 15.30 23.74
CA ARG A 19 8.48 15.69 24.75
C ARG A 19 7.07 15.77 24.15
N HIS A 20 6.92 16.45 23.03
CA HIS A 20 5.63 16.57 22.31
C HIS A 20 5.12 15.21 21.81
N PHE A 21 6.04 14.33 21.38
CA PHE A 21 5.69 12.97 20.97
C PHE A 21 5.04 12.18 22.10
N LEU A 22 5.69 12.12 23.28
CA LEU A 22 5.16 11.37 24.43
C LEU A 22 3.81 11.91 24.93
N VAL A 23 3.62 13.24 24.91
CA VAL A 23 2.34 13.86 25.28
C VAL A 23 1.22 13.44 24.32
N ARG A 24 1.48 13.43 23.00
CA ARG A 24 0.48 12.98 22.02
C ARG A 24 0.14 11.49 22.16
N THR A 25 1.14 10.65 22.45
CA THR A 25 0.91 9.22 22.74
C THR A 25 -0.09 9.05 23.88
N PHE A 26 0.10 9.80 24.96
CA PHE A 26 -0.78 9.76 26.12
C PHE A 26 -2.19 10.26 25.79
N LEU A 27 -2.31 11.35 25.03
CA LEU A 27 -3.62 11.89 24.60
C LEU A 27 -4.40 10.92 23.71
N ILE A 28 -3.72 10.21 22.81
CA ILE A 28 -4.35 9.18 21.96
C ILE A 28 -4.92 8.06 22.85
N GLY A 29 -4.15 7.60 23.83
CA GLY A 29 -4.63 6.60 24.80
C GLY A 29 -5.83 7.07 25.59
N ALA A 30 -5.76 8.30 26.13
CA ALA A 30 -6.86 8.87 26.91
C ALA A 30 -8.14 9.02 26.08
N PHE A 31 -8.02 9.42 24.81
CA PHE A 31 -9.17 9.53 23.90
C PHE A 31 -9.80 8.17 23.59
N MET A 32 -8.98 7.16 23.26
CA MET A 32 -9.49 5.81 22.96
C MET A 32 -10.15 5.18 24.18
N PHE A 33 -9.57 5.37 25.38
CA PHE A 33 -10.17 4.93 26.63
C PHE A 33 -11.56 5.56 26.88
N LEU A 34 -11.71 6.84 26.53
CA LEU A 34 -12.98 7.56 26.66
C LEU A 34 -14.02 7.04 25.66
N LEU A 35 -13.60 6.74 24.42
CA LEU A 35 -14.45 6.11 23.40
C LEU A 35 -14.92 4.71 23.83
N ASP A 36 -14.00 3.89 24.35
CA ASP A 36 -14.32 2.54 24.85
C ASP A 36 -15.29 2.60 26.04
N SER A 37 -15.09 3.55 26.95
CA SER A 37 -16.00 3.79 28.08
C SER A 37 -17.42 4.18 27.61
N LEU A 38 -17.55 4.92 26.50
CA LEU A 38 -18.83 5.25 25.91
C LEU A 38 -19.49 4.03 25.24
N LEU A 39 -18.74 3.24 24.47
CA LEU A 39 -19.23 2.03 23.82
C LEU A 39 -19.68 0.97 24.83
N TYR A 40 -18.99 0.87 25.97
CA TYR A 40 -19.40 0.06 27.12
C TYR A 40 -20.75 0.51 27.68
N ARG A 41 -20.92 1.83 27.88
CA ARG A 41 -22.16 2.40 28.41
C ARG A 41 -23.39 2.16 27.52
N PHE A 42 -23.20 2.10 26.20
CA PHE A 42 -24.27 1.81 25.23
C PHE A 42 -24.49 0.31 24.99
N GLY A 43 -23.80 -0.57 25.72
CA GLY A 43 -23.93 -2.03 25.57
C GLY A 43 -23.37 -2.59 24.27
N MET A 44 -22.65 -1.78 23.48
CA MET A 44 -22.06 -2.19 22.20
C MET A 44 -20.74 -2.95 22.38
N LEU A 45 -20.02 -2.69 23.48
CA LEU A 45 -18.74 -3.34 23.76
C LEU A 45 -18.61 -3.64 25.26
N THR A 46 -19.04 -4.83 25.67
CA THR A 46 -19.14 -5.21 27.09
C THR A 46 -17.94 -6.00 27.62
N ASP A 47 -17.05 -6.46 26.74
CA ASP A 47 -15.88 -7.26 27.08
C ASP A 47 -14.67 -6.38 27.48
N PRO A 48 -14.17 -6.49 28.73
CA PRO A 48 -13.03 -5.70 29.21
C PRO A 48 -11.71 -6.00 28.49
N VAL A 49 -11.52 -7.21 27.95
CA VAL A 49 -10.30 -7.53 27.18
C VAL A 49 -10.32 -6.79 25.85
N ARG A 50 -11.48 -6.72 25.18
CA ARG A 50 -11.63 -5.96 23.92
C ARG A 50 -11.41 -4.46 24.14
N MET A 51 -11.94 -3.90 25.23
CA MET A 51 -11.72 -2.50 25.59
C MET A 51 -10.23 -2.18 25.78
N PHE A 52 -9.52 -2.98 26.58
CA PHE A 52 -8.09 -2.75 26.80
C PHE A 52 -7.30 -2.76 25.49
N VAL A 53 -7.61 -3.71 24.61
CA VAL A 53 -6.94 -3.89 23.33
C VAL A 53 -7.22 -2.73 22.35
N ILE A 54 -8.48 -2.27 22.25
CA ILE A 54 -8.87 -1.13 21.41
C ILE A 54 -8.16 0.15 21.87
N THR A 55 -8.00 0.34 23.18
CA THR A 55 -7.24 1.46 23.75
C THR A 55 -5.72 1.32 23.52
N ALA A 56 -5.16 0.12 23.68
CA ALA A 56 -3.70 -0.10 23.66
C ALA A 56 -3.08 -0.10 22.26
N ILE A 57 -3.77 -0.62 21.24
CA ILE A 57 -3.22 -0.74 19.88
C ILE A 57 -2.87 0.61 19.25
N PRO A 58 -3.75 1.63 19.25
CA PRO A 58 -3.41 2.95 18.69
C PRO A 58 -2.22 3.60 19.38
N MET A 59 -2.11 3.41 20.71
CA MET A 59 -0.99 3.90 21.49
C MET A 59 0.33 3.19 21.11
N GLY A 60 0.30 1.85 21.02
CA GLY A 60 1.45 1.04 20.60
C GLY A 60 1.90 1.35 19.17
N MET A 61 0.96 1.52 18.25
CA MET A 61 1.24 1.94 16.87
C MET A 61 1.88 3.33 16.81
N PHE A 62 1.38 4.28 17.61
CA PHE A 62 1.96 5.61 17.66
C PHE A 62 3.37 5.59 18.27
N LEU A 63 3.62 4.76 19.29
CA LEU A 63 4.97 4.55 19.84
C LEU A 63 5.96 3.99 18.82
N LEU A 64 5.51 3.09 17.95
CA LEU A 64 6.33 2.53 16.87
C LEU A 64 6.53 3.50 15.69
N SER A 65 5.76 4.58 15.63
CA SER A 65 5.76 5.48 14.46
C SER A 65 7.12 6.10 14.10
N PRO A 66 8.02 6.48 15.03
CA PRO A 66 9.33 7.02 14.65
C PRO A 66 10.24 5.96 14.04
N LEU A 67 10.17 4.72 14.53
CA LEU A 67 10.91 3.59 13.97
C LEU A 67 10.38 3.24 12.58
N LEU A 68 9.04 3.17 12.42
CA LEU A 68 8.41 2.96 11.13
C LEU A 68 8.72 4.09 10.15
N ALA A 69 8.76 5.34 10.61
CA ALA A 69 9.12 6.51 9.79
C ALA A 69 10.57 6.41 9.31
N ARG A 70 11.52 6.06 10.19
CA ARG A 70 12.93 5.84 9.81
C ARG A 70 13.07 4.72 8.79
N MET A 71 12.42 3.57 9.03
CA MET A 71 12.45 2.43 8.12
C MET A 71 11.84 2.79 6.76
N ASN A 72 10.73 3.52 6.75
CA ASN A 72 10.08 4.01 5.54
C ASN A 72 10.99 4.98 4.76
N LEU A 73 11.62 5.95 5.45
CA LEU A 73 12.54 6.89 4.82
C LEU A 73 13.79 6.18 4.26
N ALA A 74 14.37 5.25 5.02
CA ALA A 74 15.50 4.43 4.57
C ALA A 74 15.14 3.60 3.33
N SER A 75 13.97 2.93 3.35
CA SER A 75 13.47 2.16 2.22
C SER A 75 13.26 3.03 0.98
N LYS A 76 12.68 4.23 1.12
CA LYS A 76 12.50 5.18 0.01
C LYS A 76 13.82 5.65 -0.59
N LEU A 77 14.83 5.93 0.26
CA LEU A 77 16.16 6.30 -0.20
C LEU A 77 16.84 5.18 -0.96
N GLU A 78 16.76 3.95 -0.46
CA GLU A 78 17.37 2.77 -1.08
C GLU A 78 16.68 2.38 -2.38
N LYS A 79 15.36 2.51 -2.47
CA LYS A 79 14.59 2.19 -3.68
C LYS A 79 14.96 3.06 -4.88
N ASN A 80 15.19 4.35 -4.64
CA ASN A 80 15.53 5.33 -5.69
C ASN A 80 17.03 5.67 -5.70
N MET A 81 17.85 4.86 -5.02
CA MET A 81 19.28 5.12 -4.80
C MET A 81 20.03 5.29 -6.11
N TRP A 82 19.73 4.46 -7.11
CA TRP A 82 20.31 4.57 -8.45
C TRP A 82 20.09 5.96 -9.06
N ALA A 83 18.87 6.50 -8.97
CA ALA A 83 18.50 7.77 -9.59
C ALA A 83 19.19 8.94 -8.89
N PHE A 84 19.26 8.88 -7.56
CA PHE A 84 19.97 9.86 -6.75
C PHE A 84 21.47 9.81 -7.04
N MET A 85 22.05 8.62 -7.15
CA MET A 85 23.45 8.43 -7.53
C MET A 85 23.71 8.92 -8.96
N SER A 86 22.81 8.69 -9.91
CA SER A 86 22.95 9.19 -11.28
C SER A 86 22.99 10.72 -11.31
N VAL A 87 22.12 11.39 -10.55
CA VAL A 87 22.17 12.87 -10.46
C VAL A 87 23.43 13.35 -9.77
N LEU A 88 23.85 12.66 -8.71
CA LEU A 88 25.09 13.01 -8.02
C LEU A 88 26.29 12.86 -8.96
N TRP A 89 26.41 11.74 -9.68
CA TRP A 89 27.43 11.50 -10.69
C TRP A 89 27.42 12.56 -11.79
N LEU A 90 26.29 12.75 -12.47
CA LEU A 90 26.18 13.67 -13.61
C LEU A 90 26.49 15.12 -13.22
N LEU A 91 26.07 15.55 -12.01
CA LEU A 91 26.35 16.91 -11.53
C LEU A 91 27.80 17.07 -11.06
N GLN A 92 28.39 16.04 -10.49
CA GLN A 92 29.82 16.05 -10.12
C GLN A 92 30.72 16.07 -11.35
N GLU A 93 30.38 15.32 -12.40
CA GLU A 93 31.09 15.33 -13.68
C GLU A 93 31.00 16.70 -14.37
N ALA A 94 29.86 17.39 -14.22
CA ALA A 94 29.67 18.78 -14.64
C ALA A 94 30.36 19.82 -13.73
N GLY A 95 31.13 19.40 -12.72
CA GLY A 95 31.89 20.28 -11.83
C GLY A 95 31.09 20.96 -10.71
N ARG A 96 29.86 20.52 -10.41
CA ARG A 96 29.06 21.09 -9.31
C ARG A 96 29.49 20.56 -7.95
N SER A 97 29.21 21.32 -6.88
CA SER A 97 29.47 20.86 -5.50
C SER A 97 28.50 19.77 -5.05
N VAL A 98 28.92 18.90 -4.12
CA VAL A 98 28.04 17.84 -3.56
C VAL A 98 26.78 18.44 -2.94
N GLY A 99 26.89 19.59 -2.28
CA GLY A 99 25.75 20.30 -1.71
C GLY A 99 24.72 20.69 -2.77
N GLU A 100 25.16 21.24 -3.90
CA GLU A 100 24.27 21.53 -5.03
C GLU A 100 23.68 20.27 -5.65
N SER A 101 24.47 19.20 -5.78
CA SER A 101 23.99 17.92 -6.25
C SER A 101 22.87 17.36 -5.37
N LEU A 102 23.03 17.42 -4.03
CA LEU A 102 21.97 17.00 -3.10
C LEU A 102 20.72 17.88 -3.19
N ARG A 103 20.87 19.19 -3.41
CA ARG A 103 19.72 20.10 -3.60
C ARG A 103 18.96 19.79 -4.90
N SER A 104 19.68 19.45 -5.97
CA SER A 104 19.07 18.97 -7.21
C SER A 104 18.36 17.63 -7.00
N ILE A 105 18.95 16.70 -6.24
CA ILE A 105 18.30 15.45 -5.84
C ILE A 105 17.01 15.71 -5.06
N ALA A 106 17.00 16.71 -4.15
CA ALA A 106 15.80 17.10 -3.43
C ALA A 106 14.69 17.60 -4.36
N SER A 107 15.04 18.28 -5.45
CA SER A 107 14.08 18.85 -6.42
C SER A 107 13.43 17.83 -7.34
N ILE A 108 14.14 16.74 -7.66
CA ILE A 108 13.63 15.65 -8.50
C ILE A 108 12.86 14.61 -7.68
N SER A 109 13.13 14.52 -6.38
CA SER A 109 12.50 13.53 -5.51
C SER A 109 10.99 13.74 -5.41
N GLU A 110 10.22 12.68 -5.67
CA GLU A 110 8.75 12.71 -5.61
C GLU A 110 8.24 12.71 -4.15
N ASP A 111 9.01 12.11 -3.24
CA ASP A 111 8.67 12.00 -1.83
C ASP A 111 9.09 13.25 -1.06
N LYS A 112 8.11 13.96 -0.46
CA LYS A 112 8.36 15.16 0.35
C LYS A 112 9.37 14.90 1.48
N GLU A 113 9.25 13.76 2.16
CA GLU A 113 10.17 13.36 3.25
C GLU A 113 11.61 13.20 2.75
N VAL A 114 11.80 12.63 1.56
CA VAL A 114 13.11 12.44 0.94
C VAL A 114 13.66 13.78 0.45
N SER A 115 12.81 14.63 -0.13
CA SER A 115 13.17 16.00 -0.54
C SER A 115 13.64 16.83 0.65
N GLU A 116 12.89 16.83 1.76
CA GLU A 116 13.28 17.52 3.00
C GLU A 116 14.58 16.98 3.59
N TYR A 117 14.78 15.65 3.55
CA TYR A 117 16.04 15.03 3.97
C TYR A 117 17.23 15.55 3.15
N PHE A 118 17.13 15.54 1.81
CA PHE A 118 18.21 16.00 0.95
C PHE A 118 18.45 17.51 1.03
N ASN A 119 17.40 18.32 1.22
CA ASN A 119 17.56 19.75 1.49
C ASN A 119 18.34 19.97 2.78
N LYS A 120 17.98 19.29 3.88
CA LYS A 120 18.72 19.37 5.15
C LYS A 120 20.16 18.87 5.01
N ALA A 121 20.38 17.79 4.27
CA ALA A 121 21.71 17.25 4.02
C ALA A 121 22.57 18.22 3.20
N SER A 122 21.99 18.89 2.20
CA SER A 122 22.61 19.95 1.41
C SER A 122 22.95 21.15 2.28
N ASP A 123 22.00 21.65 3.07
CA ASP A 123 22.21 22.83 3.92
C ASP A 123 23.32 22.62 4.95
N ARG A 124 23.45 21.41 5.49
CA ARG A 124 24.58 21.04 6.37
C ARG A 124 25.93 21.09 5.67
N LEU A 125 26.00 20.59 4.43
CA LEU A 125 27.23 20.67 3.62
C LEU A 125 27.59 22.12 3.28
N MET A 126 26.58 22.93 2.96
CA MET A 126 26.78 24.35 2.66
C MET A 126 27.22 25.15 3.90
N ALA A 127 26.73 24.79 5.09
CA ALA A 127 27.04 25.49 6.34
C ALA A 127 28.35 25.04 6.99
N ALA A 128 28.65 23.74 7.01
CA ALA A 128 29.81 23.17 7.70
C ALA A 128 31.00 22.87 6.75
N GLY A 129 30.82 23.03 5.43
CA GLY A 129 31.78 22.58 4.43
C GLY A 129 31.60 21.10 4.07
N THR A 130 32.19 20.69 2.94
CA THR A 130 31.95 19.36 2.33
C THR A 130 32.32 18.21 3.27
N ILE A 131 33.44 18.30 3.99
CA ILE A 131 33.96 17.19 4.81
C ILE A 131 33.16 17.03 6.12
N ASP A 132 33.06 18.08 6.92
CA ASP A 132 32.37 18.04 8.22
C ASP A 132 30.85 17.86 8.04
N GLY A 133 30.31 18.41 6.96
CA GLY A 133 28.92 18.18 6.57
C GLY A 133 28.66 16.73 6.14
N LEU A 134 29.61 16.08 5.42
CA LEU A 134 29.49 14.65 5.09
C LEU A 134 29.56 13.78 6.34
N GLU A 135 30.45 14.08 7.29
CA GLU A 135 30.53 13.34 8.56
C GLU A 135 29.22 13.42 9.36
N THR A 136 28.64 14.62 9.44
CA THR A 136 27.35 14.84 10.09
C THR A 136 26.23 14.07 9.38
N ASN A 137 26.24 14.03 8.06
CA ASN A 137 25.27 13.29 7.26
C ASN A 137 25.45 11.76 7.38
N ILE A 138 26.68 11.25 7.52
CA ILE A 138 26.94 9.82 7.80
C ILE A 138 26.27 9.40 9.11
N ARG A 139 26.44 10.19 10.19
CA ARG A 139 25.89 9.88 11.51
C ARG A 139 24.36 9.96 11.57
N THR A 140 23.78 10.88 10.80
CA THR A 140 22.33 11.16 10.82
C THR A 140 21.55 10.48 9.69
N SER A 141 22.23 9.74 8.81
CA SER A 141 21.58 9.03 7.70
C SER A 141 20.60 7.96 8.21
N PRO A 142 19.36 7.94 7.72
CA PRO A 142 18.40 6.89 8.05
C PRO A 142 18.77 5.54 7.42
N SER A 143 19.44 5.54 6.27
CA SER A 143 19.89 4.35 5.53
C SER A 143 21.37 4.08 5.76
N SER A 144 21.70 2.83 6.07
CA SER A 144 23.08 2.38 6.19
C SER A 144 23.79 2.29 4.84
N ALA A 145 23.06 1.97 3.76
CA ALA A 145 23.58 1.97 2.40
C ALA A 145 23.96 3.39 1.96
N TRP A 146 23.08 4.37 2.21
CA TRP A 146 23.35 5.77 1.89
C TRP A 146 24.45 6.37 2.76
N ALA A 147 24.55 5.97 4.03
CA ALA A 147 25.67 6.35 4.91
C ALA A 147 27.02 5.87 4.37
N LYS A 148 27.08 4.65 3.80
CA LYS A 148 28.29 4.13 3.14
C LYS A 148 28.66 4.95 1.92
N ILE A 149 27.68 5.39 1.13
CA ILE A 149 27.91 6.28 -0.02
C ILE A 149 28.52 7.61 0.46
N TYR A 150 27.96 8.24 1.49
CA TYR A 150 28.56 9.46 2.05
C TYR A 150 29.97 9.23 2.59
N SER A 151 30.24 8.09 3.23
CA SER A 151 31.59 7.74 3.68
C SER A 151 32.55 7.62 2.50
N ARG A 152 32.17 6.91 1.43
CA ARG A 152 33.00 6.75 0.23
C ARG A 152 33.27 8.09 -0.43
N ILE A 153 32.25 8.93 -0.62
CA ILE A 153 32.43 10.28 -1.17
C ILE A 153 33.42 11.06 -0.32
N ARG A 154 33.25 11.07 1.01
CA ARG A 154 34.16 11.75 1.94
C ARG A 154 35.59 11.24 1.80
N ASP A 155 35.78 9.93 1.83
CA ASP A 155 37.10 9.30 1.78
C ASP A 155 37.80 9.59 0.44
N TYR A 156 37.06 9.66 -0.67
CA TYR A 156 37.60 10.04 -1.98
C TYR A 156 37.98 11.53 -2.08
N TYR A 157 37.17 12.43 -1.51
CA TYR A 157 37.55 13.84 -1.37
C TYR A 157 38.82 14.03 -0.52
N PHE A 158 39.02 13.18 0.49
CA PHE A 158 40.24 13.20 1.30
C PHE A 158 41.47 12.63 0.60
N THR A 159 41.32 11.61 -0.26
CA THR A 159 42.46 10.79 -0.70
C THR A 159 42.84 10.95 -2.17
N ARG A 160 41.93 11.31 -3.08
CA ARG A 160 42.18 11.16 -4.54
C ARG A 160 41.77 12.29 -5.46
N GLY A 161 41.15 13.38 -4.99
CA GLY A 161 41.01 14.68 -5.70
C GLY A 161 40.26 14.73 -7.04
N GLU A 162 40.55 13.82 -7.99
CA GLU A 162 40.14 13.90 -9.40
C GLU A 162 39.37 12.66 -9.91
N ALA A 163 39.39 11.52 -9.21
CA ALA A 163 38.75 10.27 -9.67
C ALA A 163 37.31 10.03 -9.12
N ILE A 164 36.63 11.06 -8.61
CA ILE A 164 35.29 10.93 -8.02
C ILE A 164 34.25 10.54 -9.08
N GLY A 165 34.36 11.08 -10.30
CA GLY A 165 33.42 10.78 -11.39
C GLY A 165 33.41 9.31 -11.79
N GLU A 166 34.60 8.69 -11.95
CA GLU A 166 34.72 7.26 -12.29
C GLU A 166 34.21 6.36 -11.16
N MET A 167 34.51 6.70 -9.90
CA MET A 167 33.98 5.98 -8.75
C MET A 167 32.44 6.07 -8.70
N LEU A 168 31.88 7.27 -8.88
CA LEU A 168 30.44 7.46 -8.87
C LEU A 168 29.76 6.72 -10.02
N LYS A 169 30.37 6.69 -11.20
CA LYS A 169 29.87 5.90 -12.33
C LYS A 169 29.83 4.41 -12.00
N GLN A 170 30.92 3.85 -11.45
CA GLN A 170 30.97 2.45 -11.03
C GLN A 170 29.95 2.16 -9.92
N GLU A 171 29.81 3.06 -8.94
CA GLU A 171 28.80 2.94 -7.88
C GLU A 171 27.36 3.05 -8.43
N VAL A 172 27.12 3.85 -9.48
CA VAL A 172 25.82 3.88 -10.16
C VAL A 172 25.53 2.54 -10.80
N GLU A 173 26.46 1.95 -11.54
CA GLU A 173 26.28 0.63 -12.18
C GLU A 173 26.04 -0.48 -11.14
N ASP A 174 26.86 -0.53 -10.09
CA ASP A 174 26.70 -1.43 -8.93
C ASP A 174 25.36 -1.22 -8.23
N THR A 175 24.95 0.03 -8.04
CA THR A 175 23.70 0.38 -7.36
C THR A 175 22.50 0.02 -8.21
N VAL A 176 22.59 0.19 -9.54
CA VAL A 176 21.57 -0.27 -10.48
C VAL A 176 21.38 -1.77 -10.31
N GLU A 177 22.44 -2.56 -10.40
CA GLU A 177 22.34 -4.02 -10.26
C GLU A 177 21.82 -4.44 -8.88
N ARG A 178 22.31 -3.83 -7.80
CA ARG A 178 21.81 -4.08 -6.44
C ARG A 178 20.35 -3.67 -6.25
N THR A 179 19.91 -2.57 -6.87
CA THR A 179 18.50 -2.13 -6.83
C THR A 179 17.63 -3.15 -7.54
N LEU A 180 18.05 -3.61 -8.71
CA LEU A 180 17.34 -4.63 -9.50
C LEU A 180 17.21 -5.95 -8.72
N ILE A 181 18.29 -6.44 -8.09
CA ILE A 181 18.28 -7.62 -7.21
C ILE A 181 17.41 -7.38 -5.97
N GLY A 182 17.53 -6.20 -5.36
CA GLY A 182 16.77 -5.79 -4.18
C GLY A 182 15.26 -5.74 -4.43
N MET A 183 14.82 -5.30 -5.62
CA MET A 183 13.42 -5.30 -6.00
C MET A 183 12.84 -6.72 -6.04
N ARG A 184 13.60 -7.70 -6.55
CA ARG A 184 13.20 -9.11 -6.54
C ARG A 184 13.10 -9.67 -5.13
N LYS A 185 14.15 -9.50 -4.33
CA LYS A 185 14.17 -9.96 -2.93
C LYS A 185 13.05 -9.34 -2.08
N SER A 186 12.71 -8.07 -2.34
CA SER A 186 11.61 -7.39 -1.65
C SER A 186 10.26 -8.03 -1.98
N VAL A 187 10.04 -8.48 -3.22
CA VAL A 187 8.80 -9.17 -3.62
C VAL A 187 8.77 -10.58 -3.02
N GLU A 188 9.87 -11.33 -3.04
CA GLU A 188 9.95 -12.64 -2.36
C GLU A 188 9.60 -12.53 -0.87
N LEU A 189 10.12 -11.52 -0.18
CA LEU A 189 9.83 -11.28 1.23
C LEU A 189 8.38 -10.83 1.44
N LEU A 190 7.87 -9.92 0.59
CA LEU A 190 6.44 -9.54 0.56
C LEU A 190 5.57 -10.79 0.45
N MET A 191 6.01 -11.77 -0.34
CA MET A 191 5.28 -13.00 -0.57
C MET A 191 5.28 -13.93 0.63
N MET A 192 6.43 -14.13 1.27
CA MET A 192 6.52 -14.89 2.51
C MET A 192 5.61 -14.28 3.60
N VAL A 193 5.61 -12.96 3.73
CA VAL A 193 4.74 -12.24 4.69
C VAL A 193 3.26 -12.43 4.33
N LEU A 194 2.88 -12.41 3.05
CA LEU A 194 1.50 -12.70 2.63
C LEU A 194 1.07 -14.11 2.99
N ILE A 195 1.92 -15.12 2.78
CA ILE A 195 1.61 -16.51 3.15
C ILE A 195 1.41 -16.65 4.65
N ILE A 196 2.33 -16.11 5.46
CA ILE A 196 2.21 -16.11 6.92
C ILE A 196 0.92 -15.43 7.36
N TYR A 197 0.59 -14.27 6.77
CA TYR A 197 -0.63 -13.55 7.07
C TYR A 197 -1.88 -14.37 6.72
N VAL A 198 -1.94 -15.00 5.55
CA VAL A 198 -3.06 -15.85 5.16
C VAL A 198 -3.20 -17.04 6.13
N ILE A 199 -2.11 -17.65 6.57
CA ILE A 199 -2.18 -18.74 7.55
C ILE A 199 -2.73 -18.23 8.90
N VAL A 200 -2.19 -17.12 9.42
CA VAL A 200 -2.55 -16.58 10.74
C VAL A 200 -3.95 -15.97 10.76
N ALA A 201 -4.34 -15.20 9.74
CA ALA A 201 -5.58 -14.44 9.73
C ALA A 201 -6.79 -15.23 9.19
N THR A 202 -6.52 -16.29 8.40
CA THR A 202 -7.57 -17.07 7.70
C THR A 202 -7.65 -18.50 8.24
N VAL A 203 -6.54 -19.24 8.20
CA VAL A 203 -6.53 -20.68 8.51
C VAL A 203 -6.61 -20.93 10.01
N PHE A 204 -5.79 -20.24 10.82
CA PHE A 204 -5.74 -20.43 12.26
C PHE A 204 -7.09 -20.17 12.95
N PRO A 205 -7.76 -19.01 12.74
CA PRO A 205 -9.07 -18.78 13.33
C PRO A 205 -10.13 -19.78 12.84
N PHE A 206 -10.10 -20.21 11.58
CA PHE A 206 -11.01 -21.27 11.11
C PHE A 206 -10.79 -22.59 11.87
N VAL A 207 -9.53 -23.03 12.03
CA VAL A 207 -9.19 -24.23 12.80
C VAL A 207 -9.57 -24.07 14.28
N SER A 208 -9.33 -22.89 14.86
CA SER A 208 -9.74 -22.60 16.25
C SER A 208 -11.26 -22.64 16.42
N ILE A 209 -12.03 -22.11 15.46
CA ILE A 209 -13.49 -22.19 15.46
C ILE A 209 -13.93 -23.66 15.40
N LEU A 210 -13.31 -24.47 14.54
CA LEU A 210 -13.59 -25.91 14.47
C LEU A 210 -13.30 -26.61 15.81
N MET A 211 -12.11 -26.39 16.38
CA MET A 211 -11.72 -26.98 17.67
C MET A 211 -12.68 -26.58 18.78
N PHE A 212 -13.02 -25.28 18.87
CA PHE A 212 -13.95 -24.77 19.88
C PHE A 212 -15.37 -25.31 19.67
N THR A 213 -15.78 -25.48 18.42
CA THR A 213 -17.06 -26.12 18.08
C THR A 213 -17.06 -27.56 18.61
N PHE A 214 -16.05 -28.37 18.29
CA PHE A 214 -15.95 -29.75 18.78
C PHE A 214 -15.85 -29.81 20.31
N GLU A 215 -15.11 -28.92 20.95
CA GLU A 215 -15.00 -28.86 22.41
C GLU A 215 -16.34 -28.50 23.06
N SER A 216 -17.10 -27.55 22.49
CA SER A 216 -18.43 -27.18 22.98
C SER A 216 -19.45 -28.32 22.84
N LEU A 217 -19.31 -29.16 21.80
CA LEU A 217 -20.11 -30.38 21.61
C LEU A 217 -19.80 -31.46 22.66
N VAL A 218 -18.54 -31.58 23.09
CA VAL A 218 -18.10 -32.61 24.04
C VAL A 218 -18.30 -32.19 25.49
N SER A 219 -18.06 -30.90 25.81
CA SER A 219 -17.99 -30.40 27.19
C SER A 219 -19.23 -29.63 27.65
N GLY A 220 -20.13 -29.25 26.73
CA GLY A 220 -21.30 -28.40 27.05
C GLY A 220 -20.96 -26.96 27.45
N PHE A 221 -19.69 -26.54 27.31
CA PHE A 221 -19.21 -25.23 27.75
C PHE A 221 -19.64 -24.10 26.79
N GLY A 222 -20.11 -22.98 27.36
CA GLY A 222 -20.79 -21.89 26.65
C GLY A 222 -19.91 -21.10 25.67
N GLY A 223 -20.45 -20.86 24.47
CA GLY A 223 -19.80 -20.30 23.27
C GLY A 223 -19.30 -18.84 23.30
N GLY A 224 -19.04 -18.25 24.48
CA GLY A 224 -18.68 -16.82 24.60
C GLY A 224 -17.29 -16.43 24.07
N GLY A 225 -16.40 -17.38 23.78
CA GLY A 225 -15.01 -17.13 23.38
C GLY A 225 -14.75 -16.98 21.88
N LEU A 226 -15.68 -17.44 21.02
CA LEU A 226 -15.46 -17.54 19.56
C LEU A 226 -15.18 -16.19 18.89
N SER A 227 -15.99 -15.17 19.21
CA SER A 227 -15.79 -13.83 18.66
C SER A 227 -14.51 -13.14 19.19
N ASN A 228 -14.03 -13.52 20.38
CA ASN A 228 -12.73 -13.07 20.91
C ASN A 228 -11.55 -13.67 20.14
N ILE A 229 -11.64 -14.95 19.78
CA ILE A 229 -10.61 -15.62 18.98
C ILE A 229 -10.51 -14.94 17.60
N VAL A 230 -11.63 -14.71 16.92
CA VAL A 230 -11.68 -13.99 15.63
C VAL A 230 -11.06 -12.59 15.75
N PHE A 231 -11.41 -11.85 16.80
CA PHE A 231 -10.89 -10.52 17.04
C PHE A 231 -9.38 -10.50 17.28
N LEU A 232 -8.87 -11.39 18.15
CA LEU A 232 -7.45 -11.44 18.52
C LEU A 232 -6.54 -11.97 17.41
N THR A 233 -7.06 -12.86 16.54
CA THR A 233 -6.23 -13.56 15.54
C THR A 233 -6.32 -12.95 14.15
N SER A 234 -7.47 -12.39 13.75
CA SER A 234 -7.65 -11.75 12.45
C SER A 234 -7.57 -10.24 12.53
N VAL A 235 -8.33 -9.61 13.44
CA VAL A 235 -8.53 -8.14 13.46
C VAL A 235 -7.32 -7.41 14.02
N LEU A 236 -6.76 -7.92 15.12
CA LEU A 236 -5.65 -7.28 15.83
C LEU A 236 -4.35 -7.19 15.00
N PRO A 237 -3.91 -8.23 14.28
CA PRO A 237 -2.67 -8.14 13.50
C PRO A 237 -2.81 -7.35 12.20
N ALA A 238 -4.02 -7.20 11.67
CA ALA A 238 -4.23 -6.68 10.33
C ALA A 238 -3.67 -5.27 10.04
N PRO A 239 -3.80 -4.26 10.93
CA PRO A 239 -3.21 -2.94 10.70
C PRO A 239 -1.69 -3.00 10.51
N PHE A 240 -1.01 -3.88 11.26
CA PHE A 240 0.43 -4.09 11.15
C PHE A 240 0.80 -4.67 9.78
N PHE A 241 0.09 -5.68 9.31
CA PHE A 241 0.32 -6.27 7.99
C PHE A 241 0.01 -5.30 6.85
N VAL A 242 -1.09 -4.53 6.92
CA VAL A 242 -1.40 -3.51 5.91
C VAL A 242 -0.29 -2.45 5.84
N VAL A 243 0.27 -2.03 6.97
CA VAL A 243 1.41 -1.11 7.01
C VAL A 243 2.65 -1.76 6.37
N ILE A 244 2.97 -3.00 6.72
CA ILE A 244 4.10 -3.73 6.11
C ILE A 244 3.93 -3.82 4.60
N PHE A 245 2.76 -4.24 4.11
CA PHE A 245 2.50 -4.34 2.68
C PHE A 245 2.59 -2.98 1.99
N LYS A 246 2.08 -1.91 2.60
CA LYS A 246 2.19 -0.55 2.05
C LYS A 246 3.64 -0.06 1.93
N VAL A 247 4.52 -0.50 2.83
CA VAL A 247 5.95 -0.14 2.82
C VAL A 247 6.72 -1.01 1.83
N MET A 248 6.48 -2.32 1.81
CA MET A 248 7.24 -3.26 0.99
C MET A 248 6.78 -3.33 -0.48
N THR A 249 5.53 -2.97 -0.77
CA THR A 249 5.01 -3.10 -2.14
C THR A 249 5.59 -2.03 -3.07
N PRO A 250 6.14 -2.42 -4.24
CA PRO A 250 6.53 -1.48 -5.27
C PRO A 250 5.34 -0.64 -5.75
N LYS A 251 5.40 0.67 -5.48
CA LYS A 251 4.51 1.67 -6.10
C LYS A 251 5.07 2.07 -7.45
N TYR A 252 4.24 1.99 -8.48
CA TYR A 252 4.55 2.42 -9.85
C TYR A 252 3.90 3.77 -10.19
N PHE A 253 2.88 4.17 -9.45
CA PHE A 253 2.14 5.41 -9.63
C PHE A 253 1.63 5.93 -8.28
N TYR A 254 1.06 7.13 -8.26
CA TYR A 254 0.39 7.76 -7.12
C TYR A 254 -1.02 8.20 -7.51
N PHE A 255 -1.97 8.02 -6.61
CA PHE A 255 -3.31 8.55 -6.84
C PHE A 255 -3.35 10.05 -6.52
N PRO A 256 -4.06 10.86 -7.32
CA PRO A 256 -4.40 12.23 -6.94
C PRO A 256 -5.15 12.24 -5.61
N GLY A 257 -4.76 13.13 -4.68
CA GLY A 257 -5.38 13.21 -3.35
C GLY A 257 -6.90 13.41 -3.39
N GLU A 258 -7.37 14.23 -4.33
CA GLU A 258 -8.81 14.43 -4.58
C GLU A 258 -9.52 13.12 -4.95
N LYS A 259 -8.92 12.30 -5.82
CA LYS A 259 -9.51 11.02 -6.22
C LYS A 259 -9.55 10.03 -5.07
N VAL A 260 -8.52 10.00 -4.23
CA VAL A 260 -8.50 9.19 -3.00
C VAL A 260 -9.61 9.64 -2.05
N ALA A 261 -9.73 10.94 -1.80
CA ALA A 261 -10.74 11.51 -0.91
C ALA A 261 -12.15 11.22 -1.41
N VAL A 262 -12.41 11.41 -2.70
CA VAL A 262 -13.72 11.10 -3.30
C VAL A 262 -14.02 9.61 -3.21
N ALA A 263 -13.06 8.72 -3.49
CA ALA A 263 -13.30 7.28 -3.45
C ALA A 263 -13.62 6.75 -2.03
N TRP A 264 -12.88 7.21 -1.02
CA TRP A 264 -13.18 6.86 0.37
C TRP A 264 -14.44 7.56 0.89
N GLY A 265 -14.68 8.80 0.46
CA GLY A 265 -15.91 9.53 0.78
C GLY A 265 -17.15 8.85 0.23
N THR A 266 -17.12 8.40 -1.03
CA THR A 266 -18.24 7.63 -1.63
C THR A 266 -18.38 6.25 -1.00
N PHE A 267 -17.27 5.60 -0.63
CA PHE A 267 -17.30 4.35 0.13
C PHE A 267 -18.01 4.50 1.48
N LEU A 268 -17.62 5.49 2.28
CA LEU A 268 -18.18 5.72 3.61
C LEU A 268 -19.64 6.18 3.53
N ALA A 269 -19.94 7.14 2.66
CA ALA A 269 -21.30 7.64 2.45
C ALA A 269 -22.23 6.53 1.94
N GLY A 270 -21.77 5.74 0.95
CA GLY A 270 -22.51 4.60 0.44
C GLY A 270 -22.78 3.55 1.51
N SER A 271 -21.75 3.14 2.25
CA SER A 271 -21.89 2.15 3.33
C SER A 271 -22.86 2.63 4.43
N MET A 272 -22.72 3.88 4.88
CA MET A 272 -23.59 4.44 5.93
C MET A 272 -25.03 4.58 5.45
N LEU A 273 -25.25 5.11 4.24
CA LEU A 273 -26.58 5.30 3.69
C LEU A 273 -27.29 3.94 3.51
N THR A 274 -26.59 2.95 2.96
CA THR A 274 -27.14 1.59 2.80
C THR A 274 -27.46 0.97 4.16
N ALA A 275 -26.57 1.07 5.15
CA ALA A 275 -26.84 0.56 6.50
C ALA A 275 -28.05 1.24 7.14
N LEU A 276 -28.15 2.56 7.05
CA LEU A 276 -29.30 3.32 7.57
C LEU A 276 -30.60 2.94 6.89
N VAL A 277 -30.61 2.78 5.57
CA VAL A 277 -31.81 2.34 4.83
C VAL A 277 -32.21 0.94 5.30
N LEU A 278 -31.28 -0.02 5.28
CA LEU A 278 -31.54 -1.42 5.65
C LEU A 278 -32.04 -1.58 7.08
N LEU A 279 -31.46 -0.86 8.04
CA LEU A 279 -31.91 -0.89 9.45
C LEU A 279 -33.33 -0.35 9.64
N ASN A 280 -33.83 0.47 8.71
CA ASN A 280 -35.17 1.07 8.74
C ASN A 280 -36.17 0.42 7.76
N ILE A 281 -35.79 -0.64 7.03
CA ILE A 281 -36.73 -1.35 6.13
C ILE A 281 -37.98 -1.90 6.85
N PRO A 282 -37.93 -2.39 8.11
CA PRO A 282 -39.15 -2.84 8.79
C PRO A 282 -40.20 -1.73 8.98
N SER A 283 -39.80 -0.46 8.99
CA SER A 283 -40.69 0.72 9.14
C SER A 283 -41.01 1.44 7.83
N LEU A 284 -40.24 1.19 6.76
CA LEU A 284 -40.54 1.67 5.41
C LEU A 284 -41.38 0.63 4.66
N HIS A 285 -42.70 0.82 4.65
CA HIS A 285 -43.58 0.18 3.67
C HIS A 285 -43.19 0.66 2.25
N LEU A 286 -42.19 0.00 1.65
CA LEU A 286 -41.58 0.37 0.38
C LEU A 286 -42.52 0.06 -0.80
N THR A 287 -43.32 1.07 -1.14
CA THR A 287 -43.96 1.25 -2.45
C THR A 287 -42.93 1.84 -3.43
N ALA A 288 -41.81 1.15 -3.67
CA ALA A 288 -40.82 1.58 -4.67
C ALA A 288 -41.07 0.87 -6.01
N SER A 289 -41.77 1.54 -6.93
CA SER A 289 -41.96 1.07 -8.30
C SER A 289 -40.62 1.08 -9.06
N GLY A 290 -40.08 -0.09 -9.40
CA GLY A 290 -38.89 -0.22 -10.25
C GLY A 290 -37.80 -1.17 -9.73
N VAL A 291 -37.92 -1.68 -8.50
CA VAL A 291 -37.02 -2.72 -7.97
C VAL A 291 -37.73 -4.09 -8.07
N PRO A 292 -37.07 -5.15 -8.58
CA PRO A 292 -37.68 -6.48 -8.64
C PRO A 292 -38.17 -6.91 -7.25
N GLY A 293 -39.42 -7.37 -7.14
CA GLY A 293 -40.02 -7.72 -5.85
C GLY A 293 -39.22 -8.75 -5.06
N GLU A 294 -38.55 -9.68 -5.75
CA GLU A 294 -37.66 -10.68 -5.16
C GLU A 294 -36.40 -10.07 -4.52
N PHE A 295 -35.86 -8.99 -5.09
CA PHE A 295 -34.71 -8.29 -4.53
C PHE A 295 -35.08 -7.49 -3.28
N LEU A 296 -36.25 -6.83 -3.29
CA LEU A 296 -36.78 -6.18 -2.08
C LEU A 296 -37.05 -7.18 -0.95
N LEU A 297 -37.53 -8.38 -1.30
CA LEU A 297 -37.76 -9.46 -0.36
C LEU A 297 -36.45 -10.04 0.18
N PHE A 298 -35.40 -10.14 -0.64
CA PHE A 298 -34.05 -10.46 -0.16
C PHE A 298 -33.55 -9.40 0.83
N LEU A 299 -33.62 -8.11 0.50
CA LEU A 299 -33.13 -7.03 1.37
C LEU A 299 -33.85 -6.97 2.73
N SER A 300 -35.14 -7.32 2.79
CA SER A 300 -35.90 -7.31 4.04
C SER A 300 -35.60 -8.50 4.97
N THR A 301 -34.92 -9.53 4.45
CA THR A 301 -34.52 -10.71 5.24
C THR A 301 -33.17 -10.56 5.93
N LEU A 302 -32.33 -9.61 5.49
CA LEU A 302 -30.98 -9.38 6.02
C LEU A 302 -31.02 -8.88 7.47
N LYS A 303 -30.17 -9.45 8.34
CA LYS A 303 -30.03 -9.02 9.74
C LYS A 303 -28.57 -8.96 10.19
N GLY A 304 -28.28 -8.11 11.18
CA GLY A 304 -26.98 -8.05 11.85
C GLY A 304 -25.77 -7.95 10.90
N TRP A 305 -24.94 -8.98 10.87
CA TRP A 305 -23.72 -9.05 10.04
C TRP A 305 -24.00 -9.02 8.53
N GLU A 306 -25.14 -9.53 8.06
CA GLU A 306 -25.50 -9.49 6.64
C GLU A 306 -25.74 -8.04 6.15
N ILE A 307 -26.37 -7.22 6.99
CA ILE A 307 -26.56 -5.78 6.71
C ILE A 307 -25.19 -5.10 6.60
N ALA A 308 -24.26 -5.40 7.51
CA ALA A 308 -22.91 -4.86 7.47
C ALA A 308 -22.17 -5.28 6.18
N ALA A 309 -22.22 -6.57 5.82
CA ALA A 309 -21.58 -7.10 4.62
C ALA A 309 -22.13 -6.47 3.33
N PHE A 310 -23.46 -6.36 3.21
CA PHE A 310 -24.10 -5.73 2.05
C PHE A 310 -23.82 -4.22 1.98
N SER A 311 -23.81 -3.53 3.12
CA SER A 311 -23.48 -2.10 3.17
C SER A 311 -22.04 -1.83 2.71
N ILE A 312 -21.10 -2.63 3.20
CA ILE A 312 -19.69 -2.56 2.77
C ILE A 312 -19.56 -2.89 1.29
N PHE A 313 -20.31 -3.87 0.76
CA PHE A 313 -20.35 -4.19 -0.66
C PHE A 313 -20.76 -3.01 -1.52
N ILE A 314 -21.88 -2.36 -1.20
CA ILE A 314 -22.38 -1.21 -1.98
C ILE A 314 -21.41 -0.03 -1.90
N GLY A 315 -20.91 0.29 -0.70
CA GLY A 315 -19.89 1.32 -0.54
C GLY A 315 -18.62 1.01 -1.33
N ALA A 316 -18.13 -0.23 -1.28
CA ALA A 316 -16.92 -0.66 -1.98
C ALA A 316 -17.09 -0.58 -3.50
N LEU A 317 -18.27 -0.97 -4.01
CA LEU A 317 -18.60 -0.86 -5.43
C LEU A 317 -18.57 0.59 -5.90
N ALA A 318 -19.21 1.50 -5.15
CA ALA A 318 -19.23 2.92 -5.45
C ALA A 318 -17.81 3.52 -5.48
N GLY A 319 -16.98 3.16 -4.48
CA GLY A 319 -15.58 3.56 -4.43
C GLY A 319 -14.75 3.00 -5.60
N THR A 320 -15.00 1.74 -5.98
CA THR A 320 -14.31 1.05 -7.09
C THR A 320 -14.58 1.74 -8.43
N ILE A 321 -15.82 2.14 -8.68
CA ILE A 321 -16.19 2.86 -9.91
C ILE A 321 -15.40 4.16 -10.06
N VAL A 322 -15.18 4.88 -8.96
CA VAL A 322 -14.41 6.15 -8.95
C VAL A 322 -12.95 5.93 -9.33
N ILE A 323 -12.32 4.84 -8.89
CA ILE A 323 -10.87 4.65 -9.01
C ILE A 323 -10.44 3.82 -10.21
N THR A 324 -11.27 2.91 -10.71
CA THR A 324 -10.84 1.86 -11.68
C THR A 324 -10.28 2.45 -12.97
N GLY A 325 -10.90 3.51 -13.50
CA GLY A 325 -10.42 4.19 -14.71
C GLY A 325 -9.08 4.87 -14.51
N THR A 326 -8.92 5.60 -13.40
CA THR A 326 -7.67 6.30 -13.06
C THR A 326 -6.54 5.33 -12.78
N GLU A 327 -6.80 4.26 -12.03
CA GLU A 327 -5.82 3.24 -11.71
C GLU A 327 -5.28 2.57 -12.98
N ARG A 328 -6.18 2.13 -13.87
CA ARG A 328 -5.79 1.47 -15.12
C ARG A 328 -4.93 2.38 -16.01
N ASN A 329 -5.28 3.67 -16.09
CA ASN A 329 -4.52 4.63 -16.87
C ASN A 329 -3.12 4.86 -16.31
N LEU A 330 -3.02 5.16 -15.01
CA LEU A 330 -1.74 5.41 -14.33
C LEU A 330 -0.81 4.19 -14.37
N TYR A 331 -1.39 3.00 -14.16
CA TYR A 331 -0.66 1.75 -14.29
C TYR A 331 -0.12 1.55 -15.72
N GLY A 332 -0.96 1.78 -16.74
CA GLY A 332 -0.56 1.68 -18.14
C GLY A 332 0.55 2.66 -18.52
N ILE A 333 0.45 3.92 -18.06
CA ILE A 333 1.48 4.95 -18.27
C ILE A 333 2.84 4.49 -17.71
N ALA A 334 2.88 3.95 -16.49
CA ALA A 334 4.13 3.53 -15.85
C ALA A 334 4.87 2.44 -16.65
N PHE A 335 4.12 1.52 -17.29
CA PHE A 335 4.69 0.40 -18.05
C PHE A 335 4.93 0.69 -19.53
N GLU A 336 4.20 1.60 -20.16
CA GLU A 336 4.39 1.97 -21.57
C GLU A 336 5.43 3.09 -21.76
N PHE A 337 5.65 3.95 -20.76
CA PHE A 337 6.57 5.08 -20.88
C PHE A 337 8.05 4.70 -21.11
N PRO A 338 8.60 3.63 -20.52
CA PRO A 338 9.96 3.21 -20.84
C PRO A 338 10.13 2.83 -22.32
N SER A 339 9.11 2.22 -22.95
CA SER A 339 9.13 1.95 -24.41
C SER A 339 9.16 3.23 -25.21
N PHE A 340 8.37 4.22 -24.78
CA PHE A 340 8.39 5.55 -25.40
C PHE A 340 9.78 6.18 -25.34
N LEU A 341 10.48 6.11 -24.19
CA LEU A 341 11.84 6.63 -24.08
C LEU A 341 12.83 5.89 -24.99
N GLU A 342 12.69 4.58 -25.13
CA GLU A 342 13.55 3.75 -25.98
C GLU A 342 13.35 4.05 -27.46
N ASP A 343 12.10 4.17 -27.90
CA ASP A 343 11.77 4.53 -29.28
C ASP A 343 12.23 5.96 -29.59
N LEU A 344 12.06 6.89 -28.65
CA LEU A 344 12.57 8.26 -28.78
C LEU A 344 14.11 8.30 -28.86
N PHE A 345 14.80 7.54 -28.02
CA PHE A 345 16.26 7.44 -28.07
C PHE A 345 16.75 6.84 -29.40
N THR A 346 16.04 5.83 -29.92
CA THR A 346 16.35 5.23 -31.22
C THR A 346 16.20 6.24 -32.35
N GLU A 347 15.17 7.08 -32.32
CA GLU A 347 14.98 8.17 -33.29
C GLU A 347 16.05 9.25 -33.15
N LEU A 348 16.44 9.63 -31.92
CA LEU A 348 17.54 10.59 -31.68
C LEU A 348 18.89 10.07 -32.22
N ARG A 349 19.16 8.77 -32.11
CA ARG A 349 20.36 8.13 -32.69
C ARG A 349 20.49 8.26 -34.20
N THR A 350 19.37 8.47 -34.91
CA THR A 350 19.39 8.73 -36.36
C THR A 350 19.84 10.15 -36.70
N GLY A 351 20.25 10.96 -35.72
CA GLY A 351 20.70 12.34 -35.90
C GLY A 351 19.55 13.35 -36.04
N LYS A 352 18.31 12.94 -35.77
CA LYS A 352 17.14 13.82 -35.83
C LYS A 352 17.12 14.78 -34.64
N SER A 353 16.63 16.00 -34.88
CA SER A 353 16.29 16.92 -33.80
C SER A 353 15.22 16.31 -32.89
N PHE A 354 15.16 16.73 -31.62
CA PHE A 354 14.20 16.22 -30.63
C PHE A 354 12.73 16.29 -31.12
N SER A 355 12.32 17.43 -31.69
CA SER A 355 10.96 17.59 -32.23
C SER A 355 10.73 16.69 -33.45
N SER A 356 11.73 16.55 -34.33
CA SER A 356 11.63 15.65 -35.49
C SER A 356 11.57 14.18 -35.09
N ALA A 357 12.31 13.79 -34.04
CA ALA A 357 12.29 12.44 -33.50
C ALA A 357 10.89 12.08 -32.97
N ILE A 358 10.29 12.95 -32.16
CA ILE A 358 8.93 12.77 -31.63
C ILE A 358 7.87 12.71 -32.73
N ALA A 359 7.95 13.60 -33.72
CA ALA A 359 7.03 13.60 -34.86
C ALA A 359 7.15 12.31 -35.70
N GLY A 360 8.36 11.77 -35.80
CA GLY A 360 8.67 10.54 -36.54
C GLY A 360 8.20 9.25 -35.88
N MET A 361 7.87 9.26 -34.58
CA MET A 361 7.48 8.06 -33.85
C MET A 361 6.16 7.47 -34.39
N LYS A 362 6.23 6.23 -34.88
CA LYS A 362 5.07 5.46 -35.40
C LYS A 362 4.40 4.59 -34.35
N ALA A 363 5.04 4.35 -33.21
CA ALA A 363 4.52 3.50 -32.16
C ALA A 363 3.19 4.03 -31.60
N SER A 364 2.24 3.11 -31.40
CA SER A 364 0.95 3.38 -30.78
C SER A 364 0.93 2.79 -29.38
N TYR A 365 0.82 3.65 -28.38
CA TYR A 365 0.75 3.28 -26.97
C TYR A 365 -0.69 3.50 -26.50
N ARG A 366 -1.34 2.44 -26.02
CA ARG A 366 -2.78 2.48 -25.68
C ARG A 366 -3.04 3.42 -24.51
N SER A 367 -2.21 3.33 -23.48
CA SER A 367 -2.33 4.07 -22.23
C SER A 367 -1.68 5.45 -22.30
N LEU A 368 -0.75 5.66 -23.24
CA LEU A 368 -0.15 6.97 -23.52
C LEU A 368 -0.81 7.72 -24.70
N LYS A 369 -2.00 7.34 -25.17
CA LYS A 369 -2.61 7.98 -26.35
C LYS A 369 -2.75 9.51 -26.21
N GLU A 370 -3.27 9.99 -25.08
CA GLU A 370 -3.42 11.43 -24.81
C GLU A 370 -2.06 12.12 -24.62
N PHE A 371 -1.14 11.43 -23.96
CA PHE A 371 0.24 11.89 -23.78
C PHE A 371 0.93 12.09 -25.13
N MET A 372 0.88 11.10 -26.01
CA MET A 372 1.46 11.14 -27.36
C MET A 372 0.83 12.22 -28.23
N ALA A 373 -0.49 12.38 -28.17
CA ALA A 373 -1.18 13.42 -28.93
C ALA A 373 -0.67 14.82 -28.55
N ARG A 374 -0.50 15.09 -27.24
CA ARG A 374 0.04 16.36 -26.76
C ARG A 374 1.50 16.56 -27.12
N VAL A 375 2.33 15.54 -26.92
CA VAL A 375 3.78 15.61 -27.19
C VAL A 375 4.06 15.76 -28.69
N LYS A 376 3.28 15.11 -29.56
CA LYS A 376 3.34 15.32 -31.03
C LYS A 376 2.89 16.73 -31.42
N TYR A 377 1.80 17.22 -30.84
CA TYR A 377 1.36 18.60 -31.08
C TYR A 377 2.44 19.63 -30.70
N TRP A 378 3.12 19.42 -29.57
CA TRP A 378 4.25 20.26 -29.16
C TRP A 378 5.44 20.19 -30.11
N ALA A 379 5.72 19.01 -30.66
CA ALA A 379 6.75 18.81 -31.67
C ALA A 379 6.41 19.50 -33.00
N GLU A 380 5.15 19.45 -33.42
CA GLU A 380 4.65 20.16 -34.60
C GLU A 380 4.79 21.67 -34.46
N LEU A 381 4.56 22.20 -33.26
CA LEU A 381 4.78 23.61 -32.91
C LEU A 381 6.27 23.99 -32.79
N ARG A 382 7.19 23.03 -32.96
CA ARG A 382 8.65 23.22 -32.80
C ARG A 382 9.02 23.89 -31.47
N MET A 383 8.32 23.52 -30.40
CA MET A 383 8.66 24.04 -29.07
C MET A 383 10.08 23.60 -28.66
N PRO A 384 10.79 24.42 -27.85
CA PRO A 384 12.07 24.04 -27.28
C PRO A 384 11.99 22.70 -26.54
N TYR A 385 13.01 21.85 -26.70
CA TYR A 385 13.01 20.54 -26.05
C TYR A 385 12.94 20.63 -24.52
N SER A 386 13.47 21.71 -23.93
CA SER A 386 13.36 21.99 -22.49
C SER A 386 11.89 22.05 -22.03
N ASP A 387 11.08 22.81 -22.76
CA ASP A 387 9.69 23.08 -22.42
C ASP A 387 8.83 21.84 -22.67
N MET A 388 9.16 21.09 -23.73
CA MET A 388 8.55 19.79 -24.00
C MET A 388 8.84 18.79 -22.88
N LEU A 389 10.09 18.69 -22.41
CA LEU A 389 10.46 17.80 -21.31
C LEU A 389 9.82 18.20 -19.98
N GLU A 390 9.76 19.49 -19.66
CA GLU A 390 9.05 19.99 -18.48
C GLU A 390 7.54 19.70 -18.58
N GLY A 391 6.94 19.89 -19.75
CA GLY A 391 5.57 19.49 -20.04
C GLY A 391 5.33 17.98 -19.87
N MET A 392 6.24 17.14 -20.36
CA MET A 392 6.19 15.69 -20.18
C MET A 392 6.27 15.31 -18.69
N ALA A 393 7.21 15.89 -17.94
CA ALA A 393 7.36 15.64 -16.51
C ALA A 393 6.09 16.06 -15.73
N ASN A 394 5.44 17.15 -16.12
CA ASN A 394 4.18 17.60 -15.52
C ASN A 394 3.02 16.63 -15.81
N MET A 395 2.93 16.09 -17.02
CA MET A 395 1.91 15.09 -17.35
C MET A 395 2.15 13.75 -16.62
N LEU A 396 3.41 13.42 -16.35
CA LEU A 396 3.80 12.22 -15.63
C LEU A 396 3.79 12.39 -14.11
N ARG A 397 3.30 13.51 -13.56
CA ARG A 397 3.38 13.84 -12.12
C ARG A 397 2.97 12.72 -11.17
N GLN A 398 2.05 11.87 -11.60
CA GLN A 398 1.47 10.77 -10.83
C GLN A 398 2.10 9.39 -11.15
N SER A 399 3.16 9.32 -11.96
CA SER A 399 3.85 8.10 -12.35
C SER A 399 5.32 8.19 -11.93
N VAL A 400 5.90 7.05 -11.51
CA VAL A 400 7.34 6.93 -11.22
C VAL A 400 8.20 7.28 -12.45
N SER A 401 7.61 7.18 -13.64
CA SER A 401 8.20 7.60 -14.92
C SER A 401 8.61 9.07 -14.97
N ARG A 402 8.01 9.94 -14.14
CA ARG A 402 8.40 11.35 -14.03
C ARG A 402 9.86 11.50 -13.65
N MET A 403 10.34 10.66 -12.72
CA MET A 403 11.73 10.67 -12.28
C MET A 403 12.67 10.57 -13.47
N SER A 404 12.41 9.68 -14.42
CA SER A 404 13.21 9.51 -15.65
C SER A 404 13.28 10.80 -16.47
N THR A 405 12.16 11.50 -16.66
CA THR A 405 12.13 12.78 -17.37
C THR A 405 12.86 13.87 -16.61
N MET A 406 12.72 13.93 -15.29
CA MET A 406 13.44 14.89 -14.44
C MET A 406 14.94 14.64 -14.43
N LEU A 407 15.38 13.38 -14.47
CA LEU A 407 16.78 13.00 -14.61
C LEU A 407 17.34 13.50 -15.94
N ILE A 408 16.62 13.32 -17.05
CA ILE A 408 17.01 13.82 -18.37
C ILE A 408 17.14 15.35 -18.33
N ILE A 409 16.14 16.07 -17.80
CA ILE A 409 16.18 17.54 -17.69
C ILE A 409 17.40 17.98 -16.87
N THR A 410 17.68 17.30 -15.76
CA THR A 410 18.79 17.65 -14.87
C THR A 410 20.14 17.39 -15.54
N ALA A 411 20.28 16.28 -16.27
CA ALA A 411 21.48 15.96 -17.05
C ALA A 411 21.75 17.05 -18.10
N LEU A 412 20.72 17.42 -18.87
CA LEU A 412 20.83 18.44 -19.92
C LEU A 412 21.17 19.82 -19.36
N LYS A 413 20.52 20.23 -18.25
CA LYS A 413 20.83 21.50 -17.55
C LYS A 413 22.27 21.53 -16.99
N SER A 414 22.94 20.39 -16.93
CA SER A 414 24.30 20.26 -16.43
C SER A 414 25.34 20.19 -17.55
N GLY A 415 24.93 20.30 -18.82
CA GLY A 415 25.83 20.25 -19.97
C GLY A 415 26.12 18.84 -20.49
N VAL A 416 25.42 17.82 -19.98
CA VAL A 416 25.51 16.45 -20.52
C VAL A 416 24.83 16.41 -21.89
N ASP A 417 25.45 15.72 -22.85
CA ASP A 417 24.91 15.63 -24.20
C ASP A 417 23.58 14.86 -24.22
N LEU A 418 22.68 15.28 -25.12
CA LEU A 418 21.32 14.73 -25.23
C LEU A 418 21.35 13.23 -25.49
N HIS A 419 22.25 12.77 -26.34
CA HIS A 419 22.39 11.36 -26.67
C HIS A 419 22.80 10.53 -25.44
N ASP A 420 23.75 11.00 -24.63
CA ASP A 420 24.29 10.25 -23.50
C ASP A 420 23.33 10.23 -22.31
N ALA A 421 22.63 11.35 -22.08
CA ALA A 421 21.56 11.45 -21.10
C ALA A 421 20.41 10.47 -21.41
N PHE A 422 19.89 10.50 -22.64
CA PHE A 422 18.82 9.59 -23.06
C PHE A 422 19.30 8.13 -23.11
N GLY A 423 20.51 7.86 -23.60
CA GLY A 423 21.01 6.50 -23.75
C GLY A 423 21.27 5.79 -22.43
N THR A 424 21.71 6.51 -21.40
CA THR A 424 21.93 5.95 -20.06
C THR A 424 20.60 5.73 -19.34
N ILE A 425 19.73 6.73 -19.34
CA ILE A 425 18.44 6.68 -18.65
C ILE A 425 17.49 5.68 -19.33
N SER A 426 17.45 5.63 -20.66
CA SER A 426 16.62 4.68 -21.41
C SER A 426 17.03 3.23 -21.12
N ARG A 427 18.33 2.90 -21.17
CA ARG A 427 18.81 1.53 -20.88
C ARG A 427 18.42 1.07 -19.48
N PHE A 428 18.55 1.95 -18.49
CA PHE A 428 18.12 1.66 -17.14
C PHE A 428 16.60 1.44 -17.07
N MET A 429 15.81 2.30 -17.72
CA MET A 429 14.35 2.21 -17.70
C MET A 429 13.83 0.96 -18.40
N THR A 430 14.47 0.52 -19.49
CA THR A 430 14.12 -0.73 -20.17
C THR A 430 14.40 -1.94 -19.27
N ARG A 431 15.59 -2.03 -18.65
CA ARG A 431 15.91 -3.11 -17.67
C ARG A 431 14.96 -3.11 -16.46
N THR A 432 14.64 -1.92 -15.95
CA THR A 432 13.71 -1.77 -14.84
C THR A 432 12.30 -2.24 -15.21
N ARG A 433 11.86 -1.93 -16.43
CA ARG A 433 10.57 -2.38 -16.97
C ARG A 433 10.51 -3.90 -17.10
N GLU A 434 11.55 -4.55 -17.61
CA GLU A 434 11.62 -6.02 -17.70
C GLU A 434 11.42 -6.65 -16.32
N ILE A 435 12.15 -6.15 -15.32
CA ILE A 435 12.02 -6.62 -13.94
C ILE A 435 10.63 -6.32 -13.38
N TRP A 436 10.04 -5.15 -13.66
CA TRP A 436 8.67 -4.87 -13.24
C TRP A 436 7.66 -5.86 -13.83
N TYR A 437 7.84 -6.31 -15.07
CA TYR A 437 6.98 -7.35 -15.66
C TYR A 437 7.16 -8.71 -14.98
N GLU A 438 8.39 -9.12 -14.71
CA GLU A 438 8.68 -10.36 -13.99
C GLU A 438 8.03 -10.34 -12.59
N LEU A 439 8.25 -9.26 -11.84
CA LEU A 439 7.69 -9.08 -10.51
C LEU A 439 6.16 -9.03 -10.52
N GLU A 440 5.57 -8.43 -11.55
CA GLU A 440 4.11 -8.39 -11.68
C GLU A 440 3.53 -9.76 -12.01
N ALA A 441 4.22 -10.56 -12.83
CA ALA A 441 3.81 -11.94 -13.11
C ALA A 441 3.84 -12.80 -11.84
N GLU A 442 4.91 -12.67 -11.04
CA GLU A 442 5.05 -13.37 -9.76
C GLU A 442 3.97 -12.94 -8.76
N LYS A 443 3.75 -11.62 -8.60
CA LYS A 443 2.67 -11.08 -7.76
C LYS A 443 1.29 -11.60 -8.18
N LYS A 444 1.02 -11.71 -9.49
CA LYS A 444 -0.26 -12.22 -9.99
C LYS A 444 -0.50 -13.68 -9.63
N GLY A 445 0.49 -14.55 -9.82
CA GLY A 445 0.36 -15.97 -9.45
C GLY A 445 0.02 -16.13 -7.97
N ASN A 446 0.71 -15.37 -7.15
CA ASN A 446 0.53 -15.35 -5.71
C ASN A 446 -0.77 -14.71 -5.22
N TYR A 447 -1.20 -13.63 -5.86
CA TYR A 447 -2.51 -13.02 -5.67
C TYR A 447 -3.62 -14.04 -5.92
N ILE A 448 -3.51 -14.83 -7.00
CA ILE A 448 -4.46 -15.91 -7.31
C ILE A 448 -4.46 -16.96 -6.19
N THR A 449 -3.28 -17.40 -5.74
CA THR A 449 -3.18 -18.36 -4.62
C THR A 449 -3.88 -17.84 -3.36
N ALA A 450 -3.67 -16.59 -2.98
CA ALA A 450 -4.31 -16.00 -1.80
C ALA A 450 -5.84 -15.91 -1.96
N VAL A 451 -6.33 -15.53 -3.14
CA VAL A 451 -7.77 -15.53 -3.47
C VAL A 451 -8.35 -16.95 -3.37
N LEU A 452 -7.67 -17.95 -3.93
CA LEU A 452 -8.11 -19.34 -3.87
C LEU A 452 -8.15 -19.86 -2.43
N SER A 453 -7.11 -19.61 -1.64
CA SER A 453 -7.08 -19.96 -0.21
C SER A 453 -8.26 -19.37 0.56
N TYR A 454 -8.60 -18.11 0.29
CA TYR A 454 -9.79 -17.47 0.87
C TYR A 454 -11.09 -18.13 0.43
N LEU A 455 -11.25 -18.40 -0.86
CA LEU A 455 -12.43 -19.10 -1.37
C LEU A 455 -12.56 -20.48 -0.73
N PHE A 456 -11.46 -21.21 -0.54
CA PHE A 456 -11.46 -22.49 0.16
C PHE A 456 -11.92 -22.35 1.62
N VAL A 457 -11.52 -21.30 2.33
CA VAL A 457 -11.98 -21.05 3.71
C VAL A 457 -13.47 -20.73 3.73
N ILE A 458 -13.95 -19.84 2.85
CA ILE A 458 -15.37 -19.48 2.75
C ILE A 458 -16.23 -20.72 2.39
N VAL A 459 -15.80 -21.50 1.40
CA VAL A 459 -16.49 -22.74 1.01
C VAL A 459 -16.46 -23.77 2.14
N SER A 460 -15.35 -23.89 2.86
CA SER A 460 -15.25 -24.80 4.02
C SER A 460 -16.23 -24.41 5.13
N MET A 461 -16.43 -23.12 5.40
CA MET A 461 -17.45 -22.64 6.35
C MET A 461 -18.87 -23.04 5.89
N VAL A 462 -19.18 -22.87 4.60
CA VAL A 462 -20.46 -23.28 4.04
C VAL A 462 -20.66 -24.79 4.13
N ILE A 463 -19.64 -25.59 3.78
CA ILE A 463 -19.68 -27.06 3.87
C ILE A 463 -19.89 -27.51 5.31
N MET A 464 -19.19 -26.91 6.28
CA MET A 464 -19.32 -27.25 7.69
C MET A 464 -20.77 -27.08 8.17
N VAL A 465 -21.45 -26.05 7.69
CA VAL A 465 -22.81 -25.71 8.09
C VAL A 465 -23.86 -26.53 7.33
N THR A 466 -23.65 -26.77 6.03
CA THR A 466 -24.64 -27.42 5.15
C THR A 466 -24.54 -28.94 5.11
N LEU A 467 -23.33 -29.51 5.14
CA LEU A 467 -23.10 -30.95 4.97
C LEU A 467 -22.85 -31.68 6.29
N LEU A 468 -22.15 -31.08 7.26
CA LEU A 468 -21.85 -31.77 8.52
C LEU A 468 -23.03 -31.78 9.49
N ASN A 469 -23.98 -30.84 9.35
CA ASN A 469 -25.21 -30.71 10.13
C ASN A 469 -25.07 -31.12 11.61
N LEU A 470 -24.02 -30.60 12.25
CA LEU A 470 -23.57 -31.05 13.56
C LEU A 470 -24.69 -30.88 14.60
N PRO A 471 -25.03 -31.92 15.39
CA PRO A 471 -26.04 -31.78 16.44
C PRO A 471 -25.51 -30.90 17.57
N ILE A 472 -26.22 -29.84 17.94
CA ILE A 472 -25.73 -28.83 18.90
C ILE A 472 -26.46 -28.97 20.24
N PRO A 473 -25.78 -28.85 21.39
CA PRO A 473 -26.37 -29.04 22.71
C PRO A 473 -27.44 -28.00 23.09
N SER A 474 -27.43 -26.81 22.50
CA SER A 474 -28.46 -25.79 22.74
C SER A 474 -28.56 -24.75 21.62
N GLN A 475 -29.72 -24.09 21.54
CA GLN A 475 -29.96 -22.98 20.60
C GLN A 475 -29.01 -21.80 20.83
N GLN A 476 -28.67 -21.50 22.08
CA GLN A 476 -27.74 -20.40 22.42
C GLN A 476 -26.33 -20.65 21.86
N VAL A 477 -25.88 -21.90 21.85
CA VAL A 477 -24.59 -22.28 21.24
C VAL A 477 -24.67 -22.20 19.72
N ALA A 478 -25.79 -22.61 19.11
CA ALA A 478 -26.02 -22.48 17.68
C ALA A 478 -25.98 -21.01 17.22
N ASP A 479 -26.66 -20.13 17.95
CA ASP A 479 -26.68 -18.69 17.64
C ASP A 479 -25.30 -18.04 17.82
N SER A 480 -24.59 -18.40 18.89
CA SER A 480 -23.20 -17.93 19.12
C SER A 480 -22.23 -18.41 18.04
N MET A 481 -22.42 -19.63 17.52
CA MET A 481 -21.61 -20.19 16.45
C MET A 481 -21.92 -19.52 15.10
N LYS A 482 -23.21 -19.26 14.80
CA LYS A 482 -23.61 -18.47 13.62
C LYS A 482 -22.97 -17.08 13.67
N ASP A 483 -23.08 -16.37 14.78
CA ASP A 483 -22.48 -15.05 14.95
C ASP A 483 -20.96 -15.07 14.79
N GLY A 484 -20.28 -16.06 15.38
CA GLY A 484 -18.84 -16.24 15.24
C GLY A 484 -18.40 -16.50 13.80
N LEU A 485 -19.13 -17.36 13.07
CA LEU A 485 -18.83 -17.67 11.67
C LEU A 485 -19.11 -16.50 10.74
N MET A 486 -20.22 -15.78 10.95
CA MET A 486 -20.55 -14.59 10.16
C MET A 486 -19.53 -13.47 10.40
N MET A 487 -19.14 -13.24 11.66
CA MET A 487 -18.09 -12.28 12.01
C MET A 487 -16.76 -12.67 11.37
N GLN A 488 -16.37 -13.95 11.43
CA GLN A 488 -15.14 -14.44 10.82
C GLN A 488 -15.18 -14.25 9.30
N ALA A 489 -16.27 -14.62 8.63
CA ALA A 489 -16.43 -14.43 7.20
C ALA A 489 -16.24 -12.95 6.83
N LEU A 490 -16.93 -12.02 7.52
CA LEU A 490 -16.85 -10.60 7.23
C LEU A 490 -15.44 -10.04 7.44
N MET A 491 -14.87 -10.29 8.62
CA MET A 491 -13.57 -9.73 8.99
C MET A 491 -12.48 -10.27 8.06
N THR A 492 -12.49 -11.57 7.78
CA THR A 492 -11.51 -12.16 6.85
C THR A 492 -11.60 -11.53 5.46
N SER A 493 -12.82 -11.31 4.94
CA SER A 493 -13.04 -10.68 3.65
C SER A 493 -12.54 -9.24 3.59
N ILE A 494 -12.83 -8.42 4.61
CA ILE A 494 -12.36 -7.04 4.68
C ILE A 494 -10.84 -7.01 4.73
N LEU A 495 -10.28 -7.81 5.61
CA LEU A 495 -8.86 -7.80 5.90
C LEU A 495 -8.03 -8.29 4.71
N LEU A 496 -8.45 -9.37 4.07
CA LEU A 496 -7.79 -9.87 2.88
C LEU A 496 -7.97 -8.93 1.68
N ALA A 497 -9.13 -8.28 1.55
CA ALA A 497 -9.32 -7.26 0.52
C ALA A 497 -8.34 -6.11 0.69
N LEU A 498 -8.23 -5.58 1.92
CA LEU A 498 -7.31 -4.49 2.25
C LEU A 498 -5.86 -4.86 1.95
N THR A 499 -5.42 -6.07 2.31
CA THR A 499 -4.05 -6.51 2.03
C THR A 499 -3.80 -6.79 0.56
N LEU A 500 -4.67 -7.53 -0.13
CA LEU A 500 -4.46 -7.88 -1.54
C LEU A 500 -4.51 -6.67 -2.46
N GLY A 501 -5.43 -5.73 -2.26
CA GLY A 501 -5.44 -4.48 -3.04
C GLY A 501 -4.18 -3.63 -2.82
N THR A 502 -3.66 -3.63 -1.59
CA THR A 502 -2.40 -2.96 -1.24
C THR A 502 -1.21 -3.67 -1.89
N ILE A 503 -1.14 -5.00 -1.89
CA ILE A 503 -0.05 -5.77 -2.53
C ILE A 503 -0.05 -5.60 -4.04
N ARG A 504 -1.24 -5.49 -4.63
CA ARG A 504 -1.41 -5.34 -6.07
C ARG A 504 -0.85 -4.02 -6.59
N THR A 505 -1.02 -2.93 -5.85
CA THR A 505 -0.74 -1.57 -6.38
C THR A 505 0.17 -0.73 -5.50
N GLY A 506 0.41 -1.15 -4.25
CA GLY A 506 1.02 -0.35 -3.20
C GLY A 506 0.08 0.67 -2.55
N HIS A 507 -1.21 0.70 -2.94
CA HIS A 507 -2.21 1.65 -2.46
C HIS A 507 -3.40 0.95 -1.83
N VAL A 508 -3.69 1.31 -0.58
CA VAL A 508 -4.86 0.79 0.16
C VAL A 508 -6.17 1.17 -0.53
N THR A 509 -6.22 2.30 -1.25
CA THR A 509 -7.42 2.72 -2.00
C THR A 509 -7.81 1.71 -3.08
N SER A 510 -6.84 1.06 -3.71
CA SER A 510 -7.10 0.03 -4.72
C SER A 510 -7.84 -1.19 -4.15
N SER A 511 -7.75 -1.41 -2.84
CA SER A 511 -8.45 -2.47 -2.12
C SER A 511 -9.97 -2.36 -2.14
N LEU A 512 -10.54 -1.22 -2.51
CA LEU A 512 -12.00 -1.09 -2.70
C LEU A 512 -12.52 -2.09 -3.75
N ARG A 513 -11.70 -2.40 -4.75
CA ARG A 513 -12.03 -3.39 -5.79
C ARG A 513 -12.15 -4.80 -5.20
N GLU A 514 -11.13 -5.23 -4.46
CA GLU A 514 -11.13 -6.53 -3.78
C GLU A 514 -12.21 -6.58 -2.69
N LEU A 515 -12.44 -5.46 -2.01
CA LEU A 515 -13.46 -5.34 -0.96
C LEU A 515 -14.85 -5.60 -1.55
N THR A 516 -15.13 -5.08 -2.74
CA THR A 516 -16.38 -5.35 -3.47
C THR A 516 -16.58 -6.85 -3.72
N ALA A 517 -15.57 -7.54 -4.24
CA ALA A 517 -15.68 -8.97 -4.56
C ALA A 517 -15.79 -9.83 -3.29
N PHE A 518 -14.97 -9.54 -2.28
CA PHE A 518 -14.91 -10.36 -1.08
C PHE A 518 -16.08 -10.11 -0.13
N SER A 519 -16.58 -8.88 0.00
CA SER A 519 -17.78 -8.62 0.80
C SER A 519 -19.02 -9.28 0.18
N LEU A 520 -19.10 -9.38 -1.15
CA LEU A 520 -20.17 -10.12 -1.83
C LEU A 520 -20.06 -11.63 -1.54
N ALA A 521 -18.86 -12.21 -1.63
CA ALA A 521 -18.64 -13.60 -1.27
C ALA A 521 -18.95 -13.88 0.22
N ALA A 522 -18.60 -12.95 1.10
CA ALA A 522 -18.91 -13.01 2.52
C ALA A 522 -20.43 -12.99 2.77
N LEU A 523 -21.14 -12.09 2.08
CA LEU A 523 -22.60 -11.96 2.17
C LEU A 523 -23.29 -13.26 1.74
N ILE A 524 -22.87 -13.86 0.61
CA ILE A 524 -23.42 -15.14 0.14
C ILE A 524 -23.19 -16.23 1.21
N CYS A 525 -21.98 -16.30 1.77
CA CYS A 525 -21.65 -17.25 2.84
C CYS A 525 -22.54 -17.03 4.08
N MET A 526 -22.66 -15.79 4.55
CA MET A 526 -23.48 -15.43 5.71
C MET A 526 -24.94 -15.78 5.50
N HIS A 527 -25.48 -15.54 4.31
CA HIS A 527 -26.87 -15.87 4.02
C HIS A 527 -27.15 -17.37 4.14
N ILE A 528 -26.19 -18.20 3.69
CA ILE A 528 -26.27 -19.66 3.87
C ILE A 528 -26.15 -20.01 5.36
N ILE A 529 -25.23 -19.40 6.10
CA ILE A 529 -25.06 -19.62 7.55
C ILE A 529 -26.31 -19.19 8.34
N ALA A 530 -26.97 -18.09 7.95
CA ALA A 530 -28.18 -17.59 8.58
C ALA A 530 -29.34 -18.60 8.46
N SER A 531 -29.45 -19.24 7.29
CA SER A 531 -30.48 -20.24 6.98
C SER A 531 -30.28 -21.60 7.68
N TRP A 532 -29.12 -21.82 8.31
CA TRP A 532 -28.80 -23.07 8.97
C TRP A 532 -29.64 -23.29 10.23
N ASN A 533 -30.32 -24.42 10.34
CA ASN A 533 -31.04 -24.83 11.55
C ASN A 533 -30.52 -26.20 12.01
N PRO A 534 -29.48 -26.23 12.88
CA PRO A 534 -28.90 -27.48 13.32
C PRO A 534 -29.87 -28.29 14.19
N PRO A 535 -29.84 -29.63 14.13
CA PRO A 535 -30.62 -30.47 15.02
C PRO A 535 -30.15 -30.26 16.47
N ILE A 536 -31.07 -29.88 17.37
CA ILE A 536 -30.76 -29.70 18.79
C ILE A 536 -30.63 -31.08 19.43
N GLN A 537 -29.47 -31.36 20.03
CA GLN A 537 -29.24 -32.56 20.81
C GLN A 537 -30.00 -32.43 22.13
N ILE A 538 -31.16 -33.08 22.25
CA ILE A 538 -31.83 -33.22 23.54
C ILE A 538 -30.98 -34.21 24.34
N ILE A 539 -30.15 -33.70 25.25
CA ILE A 539 -29.51 -34.54 26.26
C ILE A 539 -30.65 -35.06 27.14
N GLY A 540 -31.13 -36.26 26.82
CA GLY A 540 -31.95 -37.05 27.74
C GLY A 540 -31.15 -37.20 29.03
N GLY A 541 -31.75 -36.83 30.16
CA GLY A 541 -31.09 -36.89 31.46
C GLY A 541 -30.40 -38.23 31.65
N MET A 542 -29.12 -38.19 32.01
CA MET A 542 -28.48 -39.38 32.57
C MET A 542 -29.23 -39.77 33.86
N PRO A 543 -29.65 -41.04 34.04
CA PRO A 543 -30.02 -41.52 35.36
C PRO A 543 -28.77 -41.42 36.26
N GLY A 544 -28.98 -40.94 37.48
CA GLY A 544 -27.93 -40.70 38.46
C GLY A 544 -27.29 -41.94 39.05
#